data_AF-A0A2W4R9S9-F1
#
_entry.id   AF-A0A2W4R9S9-F1
#
_cell.length_a   1.000
_cell.length_b   1.000
_cell.length_c   1.000
_cell.angle_alpha   90.00
_cell.angle_beta   90.00
_cell.angle_gamma   90.00
#
_symmetry.space_group_name_H-M   'P 1'
#
loop_
_entity.id
_entity.type
_entity.pdbx_description
1 polymer ?
#
loop_
_entity_poly.entity_id
_entity_poly.type
_entity_poly.pdbx_seq_one_letter_code
_entity_poly.pdbx_strand_id
1 'polypeptide(L)'
;MPFVRNGGLFIPTNSNYRLGDEVFMLLNLMGEDEKLPVAGRVIWVTPKGAQGKRTAGIGVQFSEQDRGQTQKKIENYLAGALAGDKATHTM
;
A
#
# COMPACT_ATOMS: atom_id res chain seq x y z
N MET A 1 0.31 0.29 -9.86
CA MET A 1 -0.82 1.22 -10.07
C MET A 1 -0.18 2.52 -10.51
N PRO A 2 0.23 2.64 -11.78
CA PRO A 2 1.17 3.70 -12.18
C PRO A 2 0.59 5.13 -12.14
N PHE A 3 -0.69 5.28 -11.83
CA PHE A 3 -1.41 6.57 -11.89
C PHE A 3 -1.72 7.19 -10.52
N VAL A 4 -1.36 6.53 -9.40
CA VAL A 4 -1.58 7.10 -8.06
C VAL A 4 -0.44 8.07 -7.73
N ARG A 5 -0.76 9.35 -7.57
CA ARG A 5 0.22 10.38 -7.18
C ARG A 5 0.84 10.04 -5.82
N ASN A 6 2.17 10.10 -5.72
CA ASN A 6 2.97 9.69 -4.57
C ASN A 6 2.91 8.19 -4.21
N GLY A 7 2.36 7.36 -5.10
CA GLY A 7 2.26 5.92 -4.88
C GLY A 7 1.16 5.53 -3.88
N GLY A 8 1.05 4.23 -3.65
CA GLY A 8 0.08 3.68 -2.73
C GLY A 8 0.25 2.18 -2.54
N LEU A 9 -0.44 1.64 -1.55
CA LEU A 9 -0.38 0.22 -1.20
C LEU A 9 -1.79 -0.33 -0.97
N PHE A 10 -1.99 -1.60 -1.36
CA PHE A 10 -3.18 -2.34 -0.97
C PHE A 10 -2.95 -3.01 0.39
N ILE A 11 -3.84 -2.73 1.34
CA ILE A 11 -3.80 -3.26 2.70
C ILE A 11 -4.97 -4.25 2.88
N PRO A 12 -4.69 -5.56 2.97
CA PRO A 12 -5.70 -6.55 3.34
C PRO A 12 -6.27 -6.23 4.72
N THR A 13 -7.58 -6.03 4.81
CA THR A 13 -8.23 -5.77 6.09
C THR A 13 -9.70 -6.11 6.03
N ASN A 14 -10.21 -6.56 7.18
CA ASN A 14 -11.62 -6.84 7.41
C ASN A 14 -12.34 -5.67 8.10
N SER A 15 -11.62 -4.60 8.40
CA SER A 15 -12.15 -3.39 9.04
C SER A 15 -12.93 -2.55 8.03
N ASN A 16 -13.95 -1.85 8.51
CA ASN A 16 -14.73 -0.95 7.67
C ASN A 16 -14.03 0.40 7.56
N TYR A 17 -13.70 0.76 6.33
CA TYR A 17 -13.19 2.08 5.94
C TYR A 17 -14.07 2.67 4.85
N ARG A 18 -14.05 3.99 4.74
CA ARG A 18 -14.73 4.75 3.69
C ARG A 18 -13.70 5.38 2.78
N LEU A 19 -14.12 5.65 1.54
CA LEU A 19 -13.32 6.45 0.62
C LEU A 19 -13.08 7.84 1.22
N GLY A 20 -11.83 8.29 1.16
CA GLY A 20 -11.40 9.56 1.71
C GLY A 20 -10.94 9.50 3.17
N ASP A 21 -11.12 8.37 3.88
CA ASP A 21 -10.63 8.23 5.25
C ASP A 21 -9.11 8.44 5.30
N GLU A 22 -8.66 9.25 6.26
CA GLU A 22 -7.26 9.40 6.58
C GLU A 22 -6.82 8.25 7.50
N VAL A 23 -5.69 7.63 7.16
CA VAL A 23 -5.16 6.49 7.87
C VAL A 23 -3.70 6.73 8.22
N PHE A 24 -3.31 6.29 9.41
CA PHE A 24 -1.93 6.21 9.84
C PHE A 24 -1.56 4.76 10.08
N MET A 25 -0.45 4.33 9.50
CA MET A 25 -0.04 2.93 9.50
C MET A 25 1.47 2.80 9.65
N LEU A 26 1.89 1.70 10.26
CA LEU A 26 3.30 1.33 10.39
C LEU A 26 3.61 0.23 9.36
N LEU A 27 4.40 0.55 8.36
CA LEU A 27 4.88 -0.39 7.36
C LEU A 27 6.12 -1.12 7.87
N ASN A 28 6.12 -2.44 7.75
CA ASN A 28 7.32 -3.24 7.92
C ASN A 28 7.86 -3.61 6.53
N LEU A 29 9.06 -3.15 6.20
CA LEU A 29 9.73 -3.45 4.94
C LEU A 29 10.74 -4.57 5.17
N MET A 30 10.83 -5.52 4.24
CA MET A 30 11.73 -6.67 4.42
C MET A 30 13.18 -6.21 4.50
N GLY A 31 13.87 -6.59 5.58
CA GLY A 31 15.26 -6.21 5.82
C GLY A 31 15.44 -4.95 6.66
N GLU A 32 14.35 -4.33 7.15
CA GLU A 32 14.41 -3.30 8.19
C GLU A 32 13.85 -3.82 9.50
N ASP A 33 14.55 -3.54 10.60
CA ASP A 33 14.04 -3.79 11.95
C ASP A 33 13.06 -2.69 12.41
N GLU A 34 13.16 -1.50 11.80
CA GLU A 34 12.33 -0.35 12.13
C GLU A 34 11.10 -0.27 11.23
N LYS A 35 9.94 -0.04 11.85
CA LYS A 35 8.69 0.19 11.11
C LYS A 35 8.64 1.62 10.59
N LEU A 36 8.34 1.79 9.32
CA LEU A 36 8.14 3.09 8.70
C LEU A 36 6.74 3.63 9.01
N PRO A 37 6.60 4.77 9.70
CA PRO A 37 5.31 5.43 9.87
C PRO A 37 4.86 6.11 8.57
N VAL A 38 3.63 5.82 8.14
CA VAL A 38 3.06 6.33 6.90
C VAL A 38 1.66 6.85 7.15
N ALA A 39 1.44 8.11 6.78
CA ALA A 39 0.11 8.70 6.66
C ALA A 39 -0.38 8.55 5.22
N GLY A 40 -1.67 8.25 5.05
CA GLY A 40 -2.27 8.09 3.74
C GLY A 40 -3.78 8.30 3.75
N ARG A 41 -4.37 8.21 2.56
CA ARG A 41 -5.80 8.35 2.34
C ARG A 41 -6.36 7.14 1.61
N VAL A 42 -7.51 6.66 2.04
CA VAL A 42 -8.22 5.57 1.35
C VAL A 42 -8.76 6.07 0.01
N ILE A 43 -8.29 5.48 -1.09
CA ILE A 43 -8.70 5.82 -2.46
C ILE A 43 -9.46 4.68 -3.16
N TRP A 44 -9.47 3.50 -2.55
CA TRP A 44 -10.19 2.32 -3.05
C TRP A 44 -10.61 1.45 -1.87
N VAL A 45 -11.79 0.83 -1.94
CA VAL A 45 -12.26 -0.15 -0.95
C VAL A 45 -12.69 -1.43 -1.68
N THR A 46 -12.11 -2.56 -1.27
CA THR A 46 -12.54 -3.90 -1.71
C THR A 46 -13.39 -4.53 -0.59
N PRO A 47 -14.72 -4.64 -0.76
CA PRO A 47 -15.58 -5.18 0.28
C PRO A 47 -15.38 -6.68 0.50
N LYS A 48 -15.80 -7.17 1.67
CA LYS A 48 -15.86 -8.62 1.93
C LYS A 48 -16.83 -9.28 0.96
N GLY A 49 -16.43 -10.44 0.42
CA GLY A 49 -17.24 -11.16 -0.56
C GLY A 49 -17.22 -10.57 -1.97
N ALA A 50 -16.26 -9.68 -2.27
CA ALA A 50 -16.05 -9.19 -3.63
C ALA A 50 -15.90 -10.36 -4.63
N GLN A 51 -16.56 -10.22 -5.78
CA GLN A 51 -16.59 -11.24 -6.82
C GLN A 51 -15.17 -11.59 -7.29
N GLY A 52 -14.93 -12.88 -7.58
CA GLY A 52 -13.64 -13.36 -8.06
C GLY A 52 -12.60 -13.65 -6.96
N LYS A 53 -13.02 -14.00 -5.74
CA LYS A 53 -12.14 -14.32 -4.59
C LYS A 53 -11.13 -13.21 -4.26
N ARG A 54 -11.47 -11.95 -4.51
CA ARG A 54 -10.60 -10.82 -4.18
C ARG A 54 -10.50 -10.67 -2.66
N THR A 55 -9.28 -10.51 -2.16
CA THR A 55 -9.01 -10.25 -0.75
C THR A 55 -9.68 -8.94 -0.33
N ALA A 56 -10.44 -8.95 0.77
CA ALA A 56 -11.02 -7.75 1.34
C ALA A 56 -9.92 -6.81 1.84
N GLY A 57 -10.09 -5.51 1.63
CA GLY A 57 -9.11 -4.53 2.05
C GLY A 57 -9.30 -3.16 1.44
N ILE A 58 -8.27 -2.33 1.54
CA ILE A 58 -8.29 -0.94 1.10
C ILE A 58 -7.05 -0.62 0.26
N GLY A 59 -7.24 0.23 -0.76
CA GLY A 59 -6.13 0.89 -1.44
C GLY A 59 -5.87 2.23 -0.76
N VAL A 60 -4.65 2.42 -0.25
CA VAL A 60 -4.22 3.63 0.44
C VAL A 60 -3.21 4.37 -0.43
N GLN A 61 -3.50 5.63 -0.74
CA GLN A 61 -2.56 6.56 -1.36
C GLN A 61 -1.69 7.19 -0.27
N PHE A 62 -0.37 7.28 -0.49
CA PHE A 62 0.52 7.94 0.46
C PHE A 62 0.29 9.45 0.47
N SER A 63 0.37 10.06 1.65
CA SER A 63 0.13 11.50 1.83
C SER A 63 1.08 12.35 0.99
N GLU A 64 0.63 13.51 0.52
CA GLU A 64 1.50 14.49 -0.14
C GLU A 64 2.61 15.00 0.79
N GLN A 65 2.38 14.95 2.11
CA GLN A 65 3.38 15.31 3.12
C GLN A 65 4.57 14.34 3.15
N ASP A 66 4.37 13.08 2.73
CA ASP A 66 5.43 12.08 2.59
C ASP A 66 6.40 12.42 1.44
N ARG A 67 6.01 13.32 0.52
CA ARG A 67 6.82 13.76 -0.63
C ARG A 67 7.39 12.59 -1.46
N GLY A 68 6.68 11.47 -1.49
CA GLY A 68 7.07 10.24 -2.20
C GLY A 68 8.24 9.48 -1.58
N GLN A 69 8.61 9.76 -0.33
CA GLN A 69 9.68 9.02 0.35
C GLN A 69 9.33 7.54 0.52
N THR A 70 8.10 7.25 0.94
CA THR A 70 7.61 5.88 1.12
C THR A 70 7.63 5.12 -0.21
N GLN A 71 7.14 5.75 -1.29
CA GLN A 71 7.18 5.16 -2.63
C GLN A 71 8.60 4.82 -3.06
N LYS A 72 9.53 5.79 -2.97
CA LYS A 72 10.95 5.59 -3.34
C LYS A 72 11.60 4.48 -2.52
N LYS A 73 11.27 4.40 -1.23
CA LYS A 73 11.81 3.35 -0.35
C LYS A 73 11.36 1.97 -0.83
N ILE A 74 10.06 1.81 -1.09
CA ILE A 74 9.50 0.56 -1.63
C ILE A 74 10.10 0.23 -3.01
N GLU A 75 10.22 1.22 -3.91
CA GLU A 75 10.82 1.02 -5.24
C GLU A 75 12.28 0.61 -5.16
N ASN A 76 13.07 1.20 -4.26
CA ASN A 76 14.46 0.79 -4.03
C ASN A 76 14.55 -0.67 -3.53
N TYR A 77 13.65 -1.08 -2.64
CA TYR A 77 13.56 -2.47 -2.20
C TYR A 77 13.20 -3.41 -3.36
N LEU A 78 12.21 -3.06 -4.15
CA LEU A 78 11.78 -3.87 -5.29
C LEU A 78 12.83 -3.92 -6.40
N ALA A 79 13.56 -2.82 -6.63
CA ALA A 79 14.68 -2.78 -7.57
C ALA A 79 15.80 -3.74 -7.15
N GLY A 80 16.07 -3.89 -5.85
CA GLY A 80 16.96 -4.91 -5.31
C GLY A 80 16.38 -6.34 -5.37
N ALA A 81 15.05 -6.48 -5.33
CA ALA A 81 14.34 -7.76 -5.31
C ALA A 81 13.92 -8.29 -6.70
N LEU A 82 14.13 -7.54 -7.80
CA LEU A 82 13.84 -7.94 -9.18
C LEU A 82 14.64 -9.18 -9.68
N ALA A 83 15.50 -9.76 -8.83
CA ALA A 83 16.06 -11.09 -9.04
C ALA A 83 15.15 -12.24 -8.52
N GLY A 84 14.00 -11.94 -7.89
CA GLY A 84 13.11 -12.89 -7.25
C GLY A 84 11.69 -12.86 -7.81
N ASP A 85 11.30 -13.96 -8.45
CA ASP A 85 10.01 -14.20 -9.11
C ASP A 85 8.84 -14.37 -8.11
N LYS A 86 8.54 -13.32 -7.33
CA LYS A 86 7.42 -13.32 -6.38
C LYS A 86 6.25 -12.49 -6.91
N ALA A 87 5.12 -13.17 -7.11
CA ALA A 87 3.85 -12.54 -7.45
C ALA A 87 3.49 -11.47 -6.41
N THR A 88 3.39 -10.22 -6.85
CA THR A 88 2.89 -9.10 -6.03
C THR A 88 1.43 -8.81 -6.42
N HIS A 89 0.62 -8.38 -5.45
CA HIS A 89 -0.78 -8.00 -5.68
C HIS A 89 -0.93 -6.61 -6.32
N THR A 90 0.18 -5.99 -6.71
CA THR A 90 0.24 -4.70 -7.38
C THR A 90 0.35 -4.91 -8.89
N MET A 91 -0.73 -4.63 -9.64
CA MET A 91 -0.59 -4.05 -10.99
C MET A 91 -0.18 -2.60 -10.83
#